data_AF-A0A939SNI2-F1
#
_entry.id   AF-A0A939SNI2-F1
#
_cell.length_a   1.000
_cell.length_b   1.000
_cell.length_c   1.000
_cell.angle_alpha   90.00
_cell.angle_beta   90.00
_cell.angle_gamma   90.00
#
_symmetry.space_group_name_H-M   'P 1'
#
loop_
_entity.id
_entity.type
_entity.pdbx_description
1 polymer ?
#
loop_
_entity_poly.entity_id
_entity_poly.type
_entity_poly.pdbx_seq_one_letter_code
_entity_poly.pdbx_strand_id
1 'polypeptide(L)' 'MELVRLALEEEGSIAALARKHDVNDNLLFKWIRLWQREGRVCRP' A
#
# COMPACT_ATOMS: atom_id res chain seq x y z
N MET A 1 -5.55 8.19 -0.93
CA MET A 1 -5.07 6.81 -1.15
C MET A 1 -5.44 5.96 0.06
N GLU A 2 -6.68 5.51 0.14
CA GLU A 2 -7.15 4.64 1.24
C GLU A 2 -6.47 3.27 1.20
N LEU A 3 -6.33 2.68 0.01
CA LEU A 3 -5.67 1.39 -0.19
C LEU A 3 -4.19 1.38 0.21
N VAL A 4 -3.46 2.48 -0.06
CA VAL A 4 -2.04 2.61 0.33
C VAL A 4 -1.91 2.79 1.84
N ARG A 5 -2.85 3.50 2.49
CA ARG A 5 -2.87 3.63 3.94
C ARG A 5 -3.18 2.29 4.60
N LEU A 6 -4.20 1.57 4.12
CA LEU A 6 -4.51 0.22 4.58
C LEU A 6 -3.29 -0.71 4.43
N ALA A 7 -2.63 -0.69 3.27
CA ALA A 7 -1.44 -1.51 3.02
C ALA A 7 -0.21 -1.14 3.89
N LEU A 8 -0.19 0.06 4.48
CA LEU A 8 0.85 0.53 5.39
C LEU A 8 0.51 0.24 6.86
N GLU A 9 -0.77 0.18 7.22
CA GLU A 9 -1.28 -0.06 8.57
C GLU A 9 -1.53 -1.55 8.85
N GLU A 10 -1.96 -2.30 7.85
CA GLU A 10 -2.26 -3.73 7.96
C GLU A 10 -0.95 -4.53 7.81
N GLU A 11 -0.55 -5.27 8.84
CA GLU A 11 0.54 -6.28 8.79
C GLU A 11 0.15 -7.52 7.92
N GLY A 12 -0.65 -7.30 6.89
CA GLY A 12 -1.15 -8.31 5.97
C GLY A 12 -0.33 -8.39 4.68
N SER A 13 -0.55 -9.46 3.92
CA SER A 13 0.04 -9.57 2.59
C SER A 13 -0.56 -8.51 1.65
N ILE A 14 0.26 -7.58 1.18
CA ILE A 14 -0.11 -6.56 0.17
C ILE A 14 -0.78 -7.20 -1.04
N ALA A 15 -0.34 -8.40 -1.44
CA ALA A 15 -0.94 -9.13 -2.56
C ALA A 15 -2.35 -9.66 -2.25
N ALA A 16 -2.64 -10.03 -0.99
CA ALA A 16 -3.99 -10.40 -0.58
C ALA A 16 -4.93 -9.19 -0.57
N LEU A 17 -4.44 -8.04 -0.10
CA LEU A 17 -5.19 -6.78 -0.15
C LEU A 17 -5.47 -6.37 -1.61
N ALA A 18 -4.47 -6.46 -2.48
CA ALA A 18 -4.63 -6.19 -3.91
C ALA A 18 -5.74 -7.07 -4.54
N ARG A 19 -5.73 -8.38 -4.27
CA ARG A 19 -6.76 -9.31 -4.75
C ARG A 19 -8.15 -9.02 -4.18
N LYS A 20 -8.25 -8.67 -2.89
CA LYS A 20 -9.52 -8.34 -2.23
C LYS A 20 -10.20 -7.13 -2.86
N HIS A 21 -9.40 -6.19 -3.36
CA HIS A 21 -9.88 -4.94 -3.96
C HIS A 21 -9.83 -4.96 -5.49
N ASP A 22 -9.53 -6.10 -6.12
CA ASP A 22 -9.37 -6.25 -7.57
C ASP A 22 -8.37 -5.24 -8.19
N VAL A 23 -7.31 -4.96 -7.45
CA VAL A 23 -6.22 -4.08 -7.87
C VAL A 23 -5.00 -4.93 -8.21
N ASN A 24 -4.28 -4.53 -9.26
CA ASN A 24 -3.01 -5.15 -9.59
C ASN A 24 -1.99 -4.93 -8.45
N ASP A 25 -1.42 -6.01 -7.93
CA ASP A 25 -0.44 -5.98 -6.84
C ASP A 25 0.81 -5.17 -7.19
N ASN A 26 1.33 -5.29 -8.41
CA ASN A 26 2.48 -4.48 -8.87
C ASN A 26 2.17 -2.98 -8.88
N LEU A 27 0.92 -2.60 -9.18
CA LEU A 27 0.50 -1.20 -9.13
C LEU A 27 0.44 -0.70 -7.68
N LEU A 28 -0.13 -1.50 -6.78
CA LEU A 28 -0.18 -1.19 -5.35
C LEU A 28 1.22 -1.06 -4.75
N PHE A 29 2.15 -1.95 -5.11
CA PHE A 29 3.56 -1.85 -4.70
C PHE A 29 4.22 -0.55 -5.16
N LYS A 30 3.98 -0.12 -6.41
CA LYS A 30 4.53 1.14 -6.93
C LYS A 30 3.98 2.35 -6.16
N TRP A 31 2.68 2.34 -5.83
CA TRP A 31 2.07 3.42 -5.05
C TRP A 31 2.59 3.49 -3.62
N ILE A 32 2.73 2.36 -2.94
CA ILE A 32 3.32 2.29 -1.59
C ILE A 32 4.75 2.84 -1.61
N ARG A 33 5.56 2.40 -2.58
CA ARG A 33 6.94 2.87 -2.71
C ARG A 33 7.02 4.37 -2.99
N LEU A 34 6.14 4.89 -3.85
CA LEU A 34 6.06 6.32 -4.12
C LEU A 34 5.69 7.10 -2.86
N TRP A 35 4.67 6.63 -2.13
CA TRP A 35 4.18 7.25 -0.90
C TRP A 35 5.24 7.29 0.21
N GLN A 36 6.04 6.22 0.35
CA GLN A 36 7.20 6.15 1.24
C GLN A 36 8.32 7.10 0.82
N ARG A 37 8.63 7.18 -0.49
CA ARG A 37 9.68 8.08 -1.01
C ARG A 37 9.33 9.57 -0.83
N GLU A 38 8.07 9.94 -0.89
CA GLU A 38 7.62 11.31 -0.67
C GLU A 38 7.59 11.72 0.82
N GLY A 39 8.02 10.85 1.74
CA GLY A 39 8.03 11.15 3.17
C GLY A 39 6.63 11.24 3.80
N ARG A 40 5.59 10.78 3.09
CA ARG A 40 4.19 10.79 3.58
C ARG A 40 3.87 9.61 4.51
N VAL A 41 4.90 8.88 4.94
CA VAL A 41 4.78 7.86 5.99
C VAL A 41 5.36 8.47 7.25
N CYS A 42 4.49 9.10 8.05
CA CYS A 42 4.82 9.35 9.45
C CYS A 42 4.89 7.97 10.12
N ARG A 43 6.09 7.46 10.33
CA ARG A 43 6.31 6.42 11.33
C ARG A 43 6.44 7.12 12.69
N PRO A 44 5.68 6.72 13.72
CA PRO A 44 6.00 7.09 15.09
C PRO A 44 7.35 6.50 15.52
#